data_AF-A0A2M8KI59-F1
#
_entry.id   AF-A0A2M8KI59-F1
#
_cell.length_a   1.000
_cell.length_b   1.000
_cell.length_c   1.000
_cell.angle_alpha   90.00
_cell.angle_beta   90.00
_cell.angle_gamma   90.00
#
_symmetry.space_group_name_H-M   'P 1'
#
loop_
_entity.id
_entity.type
_entity.pdbx_description
1 polymer ?
#
loop_
_entity_poly.entity_id
_entity_poly.type
_entity_poly.pdbx_seq_one_letter_code
_entity_poly.pdbx_strand_id
1 'polypeptide(L)'
;MRNDWRIYLFFVFVFFIGSGVLARLFSLQILDYNHYSALAQDQHQIYQEIFPQRGEIFIQDLSIKKRTGQDYYYPLAVNKEFYQVYLVPKNIPEENREALADKLSLILDLDKDVILQRMNKPDDPYEPLKHKVEKEITEQIKNLEDEGVGISSEIWRYYPNDSLAGHITGFVGMDDNGKIGQYGLEGYYENELKGKDGFIAGEKDTAGYWIPSLGQEFKPAEDGADLVLTIDQNIQFRAEKELNELLEKWQATSGDIIAMNPKTGAILAMASRPVFNPNE
;
A
#
# COMPACT_ATOMS: atom_id res chain seq x y z
N MET A 1 -34.03 29.40 -70.76
CA MET A 1 -33.20 29.12 -69.56
C MET A 1 -34.09 29.27 -68.34
N ARG A 2 -34.53 28.15 -67.75
CA ARG A 2 -35.39 28.16 -66.56
C ARG A 2 -34.47 28.42 -65.36
N ASN A 3 -34.66 29.55 -64.68
CA ASN A 3 -33.76 29.97 -63.61
C ASN A 3 -34.05 29.12 -62.38
N ASP A 4 -33.27 28.06 -62.17
CA ASP A 4 -33.43 27.12 -61.05
C ASP A 4 -32.87 27.70 -59.74
N TRP A 5 -33.32 28.91 -59.38
CA TRP A 5 -32.88 29.67 -58.20
C TRP A 5 -33.04 28.90 -56.88
N ARG A 6 -34.00 27.97 -56.82
CA ARG A 6 -34.21 27.06 -55.69
C ARG A 6 -33.02 26.12 -55.47
N ILE A 7 -32.39 25.67 -56.54
CA ILE A 7 -31.20 24.80 -56.48
C ILE A 7 -30.01 25.60 -55.96
N TYR A 8 -29.84 26.84 -56.43
CA TYR A 8 -28.81 27.75 -55.93
C TYR A 8 -28.98 28.06 -54.43
N LEU A 9 -30.21 28.32 -53.97
CA LEU A 9 -30.47 28.53 -52.54
C LEU A 9 -30.13 27.32 -51.68
N PHE A 10 -30.42 26.11 -52.17
CA PHE A 10 -30.05 24.88 -51.49
C PHE A 10 -28.53 24.73 -51.37
N PHE A 11 -27.78 24.97 -52.46
CA PHE A 11 -26.31 24.91 -52.42
C PHE A 11 -25.70 25.96 -51.49
N VAL A 12 -26.23 27.18 -51.47
CA VAL A 12 -25.79 28.23 -50.55
C VAL A 12 -26.06 27.82 -49.10
N PHE A 13 -27.23 27.27 -48.80
CA PHE A 13 -27.56 26.79 -47.46
C PHE A 13 -26.63 25.66 -46.99
N VAL A 14 -26.38 24.66 -47.85
CA VAL A 14 -25.44 23.57 -47.56
C VAL A 14 -24.01 24.10 -47.36
N PHE A 15 -23.60 25.10 -48.15
CA PHE A 15 -22.28 25.73 -48.00
C PHE A 15 -22.12 26.43 -46.65
N PHE A 16 -23.13 27.16 -46.18
CA PHE A 16 -23.09 27.80 -44.86
C PHE A 16 -23.04 26.78 -43.71
N ILE A 17 -23.78 25.67 -43.80
CA ILE A 17 -23.69 24.59 -42.82
C ILE A 17 -22.30 23.95 -42.83
N GLY A 18 -21.78 23.63 -44.02
CA GLY A 18 -20.44 23.04 -44.17
C GLY A 18 -19.35 23.97 -43.61
N SER A 19 -19.45 25.27 -43.90
CA SER A 19 -18.54 26.28 -43.35
C SER A 19 -18.65 26.38 -41.82
N GLY A 20 -19.84 26.22 -41.25
CA GLY A 20 -20.03 26.21 -39.79
C GLY A 20 -19.37 25.00 -39.13
N VAL A 21 -19.49 23.80 -39.72
CA VAL A 21 -18.81 22.60 -39.24
C VAL A 21 -17.29 22.73 -39.36
N LEU A 22 -16.78 23.27 -40.48
CA LEU A 22 -15.35 23.50 -40.66
C LEU A 22 -14.80 24.52 -39.67
N ALA A 23 -15.54 25.60 -39.39
CA ALA A 23 -15.15 26.59 -38.39
C ALA A 23 -15.11 25.97 -36.98
N ARG A 24 -16.06 25.08 -36.66
CA ARG A 24 -16.07 24.35 -35.39
C ARG A 24 -14.93 23.34 -35.27
N LEU A 25 -14.61 22.63 -36.36
CA LEU A 25 -13.43 21.75 -36.40
C LEU A 25 -12.14 22.54 -36.26
N PHE A 26 -12.02 23.70 -36.92
CA PHE A 26 -10.87 24.58 -36.78
C PHE A 26 -10.71 25.07 -35.34
N SER A 27 -11.81 25.46 -34.66
CA SER A 27 -11.73 25.86 -33.25
C SER A 27 -11.24 24.71 -32.38
N LEU A 28 -11.82 23.51 -32.53
CA LEU A 28 -11.47 22.35 -31.72
C LEU A 28 -10.04 21.83 -31.99
N GLN A 29 -9.63 21.81 -33.26
CA GLN A 29 -8.36 21.20 -33.68
C GLN A 29 -7.16 22.15 -33.60
N ILE A 30 -7.35 23.47 -33.65
CA ILE A 30 -6.24 24.45 -33.71
C ILE A 30 -6.24 25.38 -32.50
N LEU A 31 -7.39 25.96 -32.13
CA LEU A 31 -7.43 26.87 -30.97
C LEU A 31 -7.33 26.09 -29.66
N ASP A 32 -8.07 24.99 -29.56
CA ASP A 32 -8.14 24.17 -28.35
C ASP A 32 -7.21 22.94 -28.41
N TYR A 33 -6.32 22.85 -29.41
CA TYR A 33 -5.42 21.71 -29.64
C TYR A 33 -4.68 21.30 -28.37
N ASN A 34 -4.05 22.26 -27.70
CA ASN A 34 -3.25 21.98 -26.50
C ASN A 34 -4.11 21.44 -25.35
N HIS A 35 -5.35 21.91 -25.22
CA HIS A 35 -6.27 21.47 -24.18
C HIS A 35 -6.79 20.06 -24.44
N TYR A 36 -7.23 19.78 -25.67
CA TYR A 36 -7.73 18.45 -26.04
C TYR A 36 -6.61 17.41 -26.20
N SER A 37 -5.42 17.84 -26.63
CA SER A 37 -4.22 16.97 -26.66
C SER A 37 -3.77 16.60 -25.25
N ALA A 38 -3.83 17.53 -24.29
CA ALA A 38 -3.52 17.24 -22.89
C ALA A 38 -4.56 16.27 -22.28
N LEU A 39 -5.86 16.51 -22.50
CA LEU A 39 -6.93 15.60 -22.06
C LEU A 39 -6.82 14.20 -22.69
N ALA A 40 -6.39 14.10 -23.96
CA ALA A 40 -6.20 12.83 -24.64
C ALA A 40 -4.93 12.09 -24.16
N GLN A 41 -3.85 12.82 -23.86
CA GLN A 41 -2.65 12.23 -23.26
C GLN A 41 -2.94 11.65 -21.87
N ASP A 42 -3.73 12.35 -21.05
CA ASP A 42 -4.16 11.87 -19.73
C ASP A 42 -5.01 10.58 -19.81
N GLN A 43 -5.75 10.40 -20.90
CA GLN A 43 -6.53 9.18 -21.14
C GLN A 43 -5.72 8.02 -21.74
N HIS A 44 -4.62 8.30 -22.44
CA HIS A 44 -3.86 7.28 -23.18
C HIS A 44 -2.53 6.90 -22.49
N GLN A 45 -2.01 7.72 -21.58
CA GLN A 45 -0.81 7.40 -20.80
C GLN A 45 -1.17 6.53 -19.60
N ILE A 46 -0.56 5.35 -19.53
CA ILE A 46 -0.51 4.58 -18.29
C ILE A 46 0.66 5.13 -17.49
N TYR A 47 0.40 5.61 -16.28
CA TYR A 47 1.40 5.68 -15.23
C TYR A 47 1.12 4.54 -14.25
N GLN A 48 2.02 3.58 -14.17
CA GLN A 48 1.99 2.57 -13.13
C GLN A 48 3.16 2.81 -12.19
N GLU A 49 2.86 3.21 -10.95
CA GLU A 49 3.87 3.36 -9.91
C GLU A 49 4.39 1.99 -9.48
N ILE A 50 5.71 1.90 -9.33
CA ILE A 50 6.38 0.74 -8.74
C ILE A 50 6.80 1.17 -7.34
N PHE A 51 6.14 0.62 -6.34
CA PHE A 51 6.47 0.90 -4.95
C PHE A 51 7.75 0.15 -4.53
N PRO A 52 8.70 0.83 -3.87
CA PRO A 52 9.90 0.22 -3.32
C PRO A 52 9.58 -0.62 -2.08
N GLN A 53 10.51 -1.50 -1.70
CA GLN A 53 10.46 -2.13 -0.39
C GLN A 53 11.08 -1.20 0.66
N ARG A 54 10.38 -1.02 1.79
CA ARG A 54 10.88 -0.22 2.89
C ARG A 54 12.05 -0.93 3.59
N GLY A 55 13.14 -0.25 3.92
CA GLY A 55 14.28 -0.87 4.61
C GLY A 55 13.89 -1.55 5.93
N GLU A 56 14.53 -2.65 6.28
CA GLU A 56 14.28 -3.40 7.52
C GLU A 56 15.12 -2.85 8.69
N ILE A 57 14.63 -3.01 9.92
CA ILE A 57 15.33 -2.54 11.12
C ILE A 57 15.77 -3.75 11.93
N PHE A 58 17.05 -3.80 12.29
CA PHE A 58 17.69 -4.90 12.99
C PHE A 58 18.36 -4.46 14.29
N ILE A 59 18.35 -5.34 15.29
CA ILE A 59 19.17 -5.26 16.51
C ILE A 59 20.18 -6.40 16.54
N GLN A 60 21.15 -6.31 17.45
CA GLN A 60 22.27 -7.25 17.50
C GLN A 60 22.10 -8.26 18.63
N ASP A 61 22.76 -9.41 18.49
CA ASP A 61 23.09 -10.29 19.61
C ASP A 61 24.61 -10.36 19.79
N LEU A 62 25.10 -9.57 20.76
CA LEU A 62 26.53 -9.52 21.08
C LEU A 62 27.01 -10.79 21.78
N SER A 63 26.11 -11.60 22.35
CA SER A 63 26.47 -12.88 22.98
C SER A 63 26.90 -13.90 21.92
N ILE A 64 26.22 -13.94 20.78
CA ILE A 64 26.58 -14.78 19.63
C ILE A 64 27.89 -14.29 19.03
N LYS A 65 28.03 -12.97 18.83
CA LYS A 65 29.28 -12.36 18.33
C LYS A 65 30.49 -12.72 19.19
N LYS A 66 30.36 -12.66 20.52
CA LYS A 66 31.44 -13.04 21.44
C LYS A 66 31.81 -14.52 21.38
N ARG A 67 30.84 -15.40 21.13
CA ARG A 67 31.05 -16.87 21.12
C ARG A 67 31.57 -17.39 19.78
N THR A 68 31.10 -16.81 18.68
CA THR A 68 31.33 -17.33 17.32
C THR A 68 32.21 -16.41 16.46
N GLY A 69 32.36 -15.14 16.84
CA GLY A 69 33.00 -14.11 16.04
C GLY A 69 32.12 -13.55 14.91
N GLN A 70 30.90 -14.07 14.72
CA GLN A 70 29.98 -13.65 13.66
C GLN A 70 28.92 -12.68 14.19
N ASP A 71 28.61 -11.66 13.39
CA ASP A 71 27.47 -10.79 13.66
C ASP A 71 26.17 -11.54 13.46
N TYR A 72 25.24 -11.35 14.40
CA TYR A 72 23.91 -11.93 14.33
C TYR A 72 22.89 -10.84 14.59
N TYR A 73 21.90 -10.75 13.70
CA TYR A 73 20.90 -9.71 13.68
C TYR A 73 19.51 -10.28 13.91
N TYR A 74 18.73 -9.59 14.74
CA TYR A 74 17.33 -9.89 15.00
C TYR A 74 16.46 -8.78 14.41
N PRO A 75 15.42 -9.12 13.61
CA PRO A 75 14.55 -8.13 13.02
C PRO A 75 13.66 -7.48 14.09
N LEU A 76 13.62 -6.15 14.14
CA LEU A 76 12.65 -5.35 14.88
C LEU A 76 11.48 -4.90 14.00
N ALA A 77 11.74 -4.56 12.74
CA ALA A 77 10.72 -4.15 11.78
C ALA A 77 11.03 -4.72 10.40
N VAL A 78 10.05 -5.40 9.81
CA VAL A 78 10.17 -6.08 8.50
C VAL A 78 8.94 -5.80 7.66
N ASN A 79 9.03 -6.12 6.37
CA ASN A 79 7.87 -6.11 5.49
C ASN A 79 7.30 -7.53 5.41
N LYS A 80 6.08 -7.73 5.90
CA LYS A 80 5.38 -9.01 5.82
C LYS A 80 4.30 -8.93 4.74
N GLU A 81 4.32 -9.90 3.84
CA GLU A 81 3.24 -10.09 2.88
C GLU A 81 2.01 -10.64 3.63
N PHE A 82 0.92 -9.91 3.54
CA PHE A 82 -0.42 -10.37 3.90
C PHE A 82 -1.29 -10.32 2.66
N TYR A 83 -2.54 -10.72 2.84
CA TYR A 83 -3.53 -10.68 1.79
C TYR A 83 -4.76 -9.91 2.24
N GLN A 84 -5.40 -9.28 1.28
CA GLN A 84 -6.72 -8.70 1.42
C GLN A 84 -7.71 -9.56 0.65
N VAL A 85 -8.82 -9.84 1.30
CA VAL A 85 -9.98 -10.48 0.67
C VAL A 85 -10.96 -9.38 0.30
N TYR A 86 -11.43 -9.41 -0.92
CA TYR A 86 -12.43 -8.48 -1.44
C TYR A 86 -13.52 -9.23 -2.20
N LEU A 87 -14.67 -8.58 -2.34
CA LEU A 87 -15.81 -9.10 -3.06
C LEU A 87 -16.00 -8.34 -4.36
N VAL A 88 -16.49 -9.04 -5.37
CA VAL A 88 -17.05 -8.47 -6.60
C VAL A 88 -18.54 -8.82 -6.60
N PRO A 89 -19.39 -8.05 -5.89
CA PRO A 89 -20.83 -8.32 -5.75
C PRO A 89 -21.55 -8.70 -7.04
N LYS A 90 -21.18 -8.07 -8.16
CA LYS A 90 -21.74 -8.34 -9.49
C LYS A 90 -21.54 -9.78 -9.96
N ASN A 91 -20.46 -10.42 -9.54
CA ASN A 91 -20.11 -11.80 -9.92
C ASN A 91 -20.66 -12.84 -8.94
N ILE A 92 -21.36 -12.43 -7.87
CA ILE A 92 -21.93 -13.33 -6.87
C ILE A 92 -23.44 -13.48 -7.11
N PRO A 93 -23.92 -14.63 -7.61
CA PRO A 93 -25.33 -14.90 -7.79
C PRO A 93 -26.10 -14.80 -6.47
N GLU A 94 -27.29 -14.19 -6.49
CA GLU A 94 -28.11 -13.95 -5.28
C GLU A 94 -28.42 -15.25 -4.53
N GLU A 95 -28.68 -16.34 -5.26
CA GLU A 95 -28.92 -17.68 -4.75
C GLU A 95 -27.74 -18.27 -3.94
N ASN A 96 -26.51 -17.84 -4.21
CA ASN A 96 -25.30 -18.35 -3.56
C ASN A 96 -24.82 -17.46 -2.40
N ARG A 97 -25.33 -16.24 -2.26
CA ARG A 97 -24.86 -15.25 -1.27
C ARG A 97 -24.92 -15.76 0.16
N GLU A 98 -26.02 -16.39 0.55
CA GLU A 98 -26.24 -16.93 1.89
C GLU A 98 -25.20 -18.00 2.24
N ALA A 99 -25.04 -19.00 1.36
CA ALA A 99 -24.10 -20.10 1.56
C ALA A 99 -22.64 -19.62 1.52
N LEU A 100 -22.32 -18.65 0.67
CA LEU A 100 -20.98 -18.07 0.58
C LEU A 100 -20.66 -17.24 1.84
N ALA A 101 -21.62 -16.45 2.33
CA ALA A 101 -21.46 -15.66 3.55
C ALA A 101 -21.23 -16.55 4.77
N ASP A 102 -21.93 -17.69 4.90
CA ASP A 102 -21.69 -18.67 5.96
C ASP A 102 -20.26 -19.21 5.95
N LYS A 103 -19.75 -19.59 4.76
CA LYS A 103 -18.38 -20.09 4.62
C LYS A 103 -17.35 -19.02 4.92
N LEU A 104 -17.51 -17.83 4.36
CA LEU A 104 -16.60 -16.71 4.58
C LEU A 104 -16.62 -16.23 6.03
N SER A 105 -17.77 -16.26 6.70
CA SER A 105 -17.90 -15.95 8.13
C SER A 105 -17.02 -16.87 8.97
N LEU A 106 -17.06 -18.17 8.70
CA LEU A 106 -16.25 -19.17 9.42
C LEU A 106 -14.75 -19.03 9.13
N ILE A 107 -14.38 -18.78 7.87
CA ILE A 107 -12.97 -18.69 7.44
C ILE A 107 -12.33 -17.37 7.91
N LEU A 108 -13.07 -16.26 7.84
CA LEU A 108 -12.57 -14.92 8.13
C LEU A 108 -12.87 -14.44 9.54
N ASP A 109 -13.59 -15.21 10.36
CA ASP A 109 -14.05 -14.78 11.69
C ASP A 109 -14.73 -13.40 11.62
N LEU A 110 -15.68 -13.28 10.69
CA LEU A 110 -16.46 -12.06 10.44
C LEU A 110 -17.94 -12.37 10.58
N ASP A 111 -18.72 -11.40 11.05
CA ASP A 111 -20.16 -11.55 11.13
C ASP A 111 -20.76 -11.74 9.73
N LYS A 112 -21.58 -12.79 9.59
CA LYS A 112 -22.30 -13.11 8.36
C LYS A 112 -23.13 -11.93 7.87
N ASP A 113 -23.80 -11.22 8.77
CA ASP A 113 -24.67 -10.10 8.41
C ASP A 113 -23.87 -8.96 7.78
N VAL A 114 -22.64 -8.72 8.27
CA VAL A 114 -21.71 -7.74 7.68
C VAL A 114 -21.29 -8.17 6.28
N ILE A 115 -20.99 -9.45 6.08
CA ILE A 115 -20.61 -9.98 4.76
C ILE A 115 -21.76 -9.84 3.76
N LEU A 116 -22.98 -10.22 4.16
CA LEU A 116 -24.17 -10.09 3.31
C LEU A 116 -24.46 -8.64 2.93
N GLN A 117 -24.33 -7.70 3.87
CA GLN A 117 -24.48 -6.26 3.57
C GLN A 117 -23.47 -5.79 2.51
N ARG A 118 -22.23 -6.27 2.56
CA ARG A 118 -21.19 -5.96 1.58
C ARG A 118 -21.47 -6.62 0.21
N MET A 119 -22.02 -7.84 0.19
CA MET A 119 -22.45 -8.51 -1.05
C MET A 119 -23.65 -7.85 -1.72
N ASN A 120 -24.48 -7.10 -0.98
CA ASN A 120 -25.69 -6.45 -1.50
C ASN A 120 -25.44 -5.07 -2.12
N LYS A 121 -24.22 -4.82 -2.62
CA LYS A 121 -23.82 -3.61 -3.34
C LYS A 121 -23.50 -3.93 -4.81
N PRO A 122 -24.51 -4.17 -5.67
CA PRO A 122 -24.29 -4.68 -7.04
C PRO A 122 -23.51 -3.72 -7.95
N ASP A 123 -23.51 -2.42 -7.63
CA ASP A 123 -22.78 -1.39 -8.38
C ASP A 123 -21.32 -1.26 -7.96
N ASP A 124 -20.89 -1.94 -6.90
CA ASP A 124 -19.51 -1.90 -6.43
C ASP A 124 -18.66 -2.97 -7.14
N PRO A 125 -17.69 -2.57 -7.98
CA PRO A 125 -16.81 -3.53 -8.64
C PRO A 125 -15.74 -4.11 -7.70
N TYR A 126 -15.50 -3.50 -6.54
CA TYR A 126 -14.45 -3.87 -5.60
C TYR A 126 -14.83 -3.46 -4.18
N GLU A 127 -15.37 -4.41 -3.40
CA GLU A 127 -15.75 -4.18 -2.01
C GLU A 127 -14.75 -4.89 -1.08
N PRO A 128 -13.86 -4.17 -0.39
CA PRO A 128 -12.95 -4.75 0.61
C PRO A 128 -13.71 -5.53 1.68
N LEU A 129 -13.25 -6.74 2.01
CA LEU A 129 -13.84 -7.57 3.06
C LEU A 129 -12.98 -7.60 4.32
N LYS A 130 -11.73 -8.06 4.20
CA LYS A 130 -10.78 -8.15 5.32
C LYS A 130 -9.36 -7.92 4.84
N HIS A 131 -8.60 -7.09 5.56
CA HIS A 131 -7.16 -6.90 5.36
C HIS A 131 -6.36 -7.79 6.31
N LYS A 132 -5.04 -7.85 6.11
CA LYS A 132 -4.09 -8.58 6.99
C LYS A 132 -4.43 -10.07 7.16
N VAL A 133 -4.91 -10.72 6.10
CA VAL A 133 -5.22 -12.16 6.08
C VAL A 133 -3.95 -12.98 5.83
N GLU A 134 -3.71 -14.02 6.62
CA GLU A 134 -2.55 -14.90 6.44
C GLU A 134 -2.74 -15.85 5.25
N LYS A 135 -1.62 -16.31 4.68
CA LYS A 135 -1.59 -17.12 3.46
C LYS A 135 -2.44 -18.38 3.59
N GLU A 136 -2.37 -19.05 4.73
CA GLU A 136 -3.07 -20.30 5.04
C GLU A 136 -4.59 -20.12 4.95
N ILE A 137 -5.11 -18.96 5.37
CA ILE A 137 -6.53 -18.63 5.28
C ILE A 137 -6.92 -18.37 3.81
N THR A 138 -6.05 -17.71 3.04
CA THR A 138 -6.32 -17.46 1.62
C THR A 138 -6.42 -18.72 0.78
N GLU A 139 -5.67 -19.77 1.13
CA GLU A 139 -5.76 -21.06 0.45
C GLU A 139 -7.14 -21.70 0.63
N GLN A 140 -7.75 -21.55 1.82
CA GLN A 140 -9.13 -22.01 2.07
C GLN A 140 -10.15 -21.25 1.23
N ILE A 141 -9.94 -19.95 1.02
CA ILE A 141 -10.82 -19.10 0.20
C ILE A 141 -10.68 -19.45 -1.27
N LYS A 142 -9.46 -19.70 -1.75
CA LYS A 142 -9.23 -20.16 -3.14
C LYS A 142 -9.95 -21.48 -3.43
N ASN A 143 -10.00 -22.38 -2.45
CA ASN A 143 -10.70 -23.67 -2.57
C ASN A 143 -12.24 -23.53 -2.65
N LEU A 144 -12.80 -22.33 -2.43
CA LEU A 144 -14.23 -22.08 -2.63
C LEU A 144 -14.60 -21.96 -4.12
N GLU A 145 -13.62 -21.72 -5.00
CA GLU A 145 -13.79 -21.58 -6.46
C GLU A 145 -14.90 -20.61 -6.87
N ASP A 146 -15.04 -19.49 -6.14
CA ASP A 146 -16.06 -18.47 -6.40
C ASP A 146 -15.49 -17.28 -7.19
N GLU A 147 -16.11 -16.93 -8.32
CA GLU A 147 -15.66 -15.84 -9.21
C GLU A 147 -15.89 -14.43 -8.64
N GLY A 148 -16.67 -14.33 -7.56
CA GLY A 148 -16.97 -13.10 -6.85
C GLY A 148 -16.13 -12.85 -5.61
N VAL A 149 -15.24 -13.78 -5.22
CA VAL A 149 -14.29 -13.58 -4.11
C VAL A 149 -12.87 -13.45 -4.65
N GLY A 150 -12.29 -12.28 -4.46
CA GLY A 150 -10.93 -11.98 -4.88
C GLY A 150 -9.96 -11.92 -3.71
N ILE A 151 -8.69 -12.18 -4.00
CA ILE A 151 -7.58 -12.06 -3.07
C ILE A 151 -6.49 -11.19 -3.72
N SER A 152 -6.12 -10.11 -3.06
CA SER A 152 -4.99 -9.25 -3.45
C SER A 152 -3.87 -9.36 -2.42
N SER A 153 -2.62 -9.40 -2.87
CA SER A 153 -1.45 -9.33 -1.99
C SER A 153 -1.27 -7.89 -1.49
N GLU A 154 -0.98 -7.75 -0.19
CA GLU A 154 -0.68 -6.48 0.47
C GLU A 154 0.58 -6.62 1.31
N ILE A 155 1.55 -5.73 1.10
CA ILE A 155 2.74 -5.68 1.96
C ILE A 155 2.45 -4.77 3.15
N TRP A 156 2.57 -5.28 4.37
CA TRP A 156 2.43 -4.49 5.59
C TRP A 156 3.74 -4.42 6.37
N ARG A 157 3.93 -3.29 7.07
CA ARG A 157 4.99 -3.17 8.06
C ARG A 157 4.64 -4.04 9.27
N TYR A 158 5.54 -4.92 9.68
CA TYR A 158 5.32 -5.89 10.74
C TYR A 158 6.49 -5.86 11.74
N TYR A 159 6.15 -5.96 13.03
CA TYR A 159 7.10 -5.87 14.14
C TYR A 159 7.14 -7.22 14.89
N PRO A 160 8.09 -8.13 14.58
CA PRO A 160 8.04 -9.51 15.05
C PRO A 160 8.14 -9.71 16.56
N ASN A 161 8.59 -8.71 17.31
CA ASN A 161 8.78 -8.78 18.76
C ASN A 161 7.72 -7.97 19.55
N ASP A 162 6.60 -7.63 18.90
CA ASP A 162 5.50 -6.86 19.48
C ASP A 162 6.00 -5.59 20.20
N SER A 163 5.78 -5.48 21.51
CA SER A 163 6.16 -4.30 22.30
C SER A 163 7.66 -4.15 22.56
N LEU A 164 8.49 -5.18 22.32
CA LEU A 164 9.93 -5.10 22.59
C LEU A 164 10.55 -4.00 21.73
N ALA A 165 11.26 -3.07 22.38
CA ALA A 165 11.85 -1.91 21.76
C ALA A 165 10.83 -1.02 21.00
N GLY A 166 9.53 -1.11 21.30
CA GLY A 166 8.48 -0.38 20.57
C GLY A 166 8.71 1.14 20.53
N HIS A 167 9.19 1.73 21.63
CA HIS A 167 9.56 3.16 21.68
C HIS A 167 10.78 3.52 20.83
N ILE A 168 11.73 2.59 20.69
CA ILE A 168 12.92 2.77 19.86
C ILE A 168 12.50 2.67 18.39
N THR A 169 11.88 1.56 18.00
CA THR A 169 11.47 1.30 16.62
C THR A 169 10.48 2.35 16.14
N GLY A 170 9.48 2.65 16.96
CA GLY A 170 8.32 3.43 16.55
C GLY A 170 7.36 2.63 15.68
N PHE A 171 6.55 3.33 14.89
CA PHE A 171 5.57 2.71 14.01
C PHE A 171 5.34 3.51 12.72
N VAL A 172 4.75 2.85 11.74
CA VAL A 172 4.30 3.41 10.46
C VAL A 172 2.79 3.59 10.53
N GLY A 173 2.32 4.77 10.17
CA GLY A 173 0.89 5.08 10.06
C GLY A 173 0.48 5.33 8.62
N MET A 174 -0.77 5.79 8.44
CA MET A 174 -1.29 6.28 7.16
C MET A 174 -1.40 7.80 7.22
N ASP A 175 -0.99 8.48 6.15
CA ASP A 175 -1.31 9.88 5.84
C ASP A 175 -2.08 9.99 4.51
N ASP A 176 -2.32 11.21 4.05
CA ASP A 176 -3.04 11.47 2.78
C ASP A 176 -2.30 10.92 1.55
N ASN A 177 -0.99 10.68 1.65
CA ASN A 177 -0.13 10.20 0.56
C ASN A 177 0.24 8.71 0.71
N GLY A 178 -0.21 8.03 1.78
CA GLY A 178 0.00 6.61 2.00
C GLY A 178 0.71 6.27 3.32
N LYS A 179 1.57 5.25 3.29
CA LYS A 179 2.26 4.75 4.49
C LYS A 179 3.45 5.64 4.82
N ILE A 180 3.50 6.19 6.03
CA ILE A 180 4.59 7.06 6.50
C ILE A 180 5.04 6.67 7.92
N GLY A 181 6.35 6.67 8.16
CA GLY A 181 6.91 6.54 9.51
C GLY A 181 6.51 7.73 10.38
N GLN A 182 5.83 7.47 11.50
CA GLN A 182 5.27 8.54 12.34
C GLN A 182 6.06 8.78 13.63
N TYR A 183 6.74 7.76 14.14
CA TYR A 183 7.39 7.82 15.45
C TYR A 183 8.69 7.00 15.48
N GLY A 184 9.51 7.22 16.51
CA GLY A 184 10.75 6.49 16.74
C GLY A 184 11.72 6.54 15.56
N LEU A 185 12.42 5.44 15.33
CA LEU A 185 13.31 5.27 14.19
C LEU A 185 12.58 5.25 12.85
N GLU A 186 11.37 4.70 12.80
CA GLU A 186 10.53 4.70 11.59
C GLU A 186 10.29 6.12 11.08
N GLY A 187 9.95 7.06 11.96
CA GLY A 187 9.75 8.45 11.60
C GLY A 187 11.05 9.22 11.38
N TYR A 188 12.07 8.99 12.22
CA TYR A 188 13.34 9.71 12.10
C TYR A 188 14.09 9.37 10.81
N TYR A 189 14.11 8.10 10.43
CA TYR A 189 14.78 7.59 9.22
C TYR A 189 13.81 7.37 8.06
N GLU A 190 12.68 8.09 8.03
CA GLU A 190 11.67 7.93 6.99
C GLU A 190 12.26 8.06 5.57
N ASN A 191 13.17 9.01 5.36
CA ASN A 191 13.77 9.25 4.05
C ASN A 191 14.72 8.14 3.59
N GLU A 192 15.40 7.51 4.53
CA GLU A 192 16.31 6.39 4.28
C GLU A 192 15.54 5.08 4.14
N LEU A 193 14.50 4.89 4.96
CA LEU A 193 13.70 3.67 5.01
C LEU A 193 12.71 3.56 3.86
N LYS A 194 12.07 4.65 3.41
CA LYS A 194 10.98 4.55 2.42
C LYS A 194 11.42 4.16 1.01
N GLY A 195 12.69 4.34 0.67
CA GLY A 195 13.18 4.14 -0.69
C GLY A 195 12.72 5.25 -1.65
N LYS A 196 12.71 4.94 -2.95
CA LYS A 196 12.20 5.85 -4.00
C LYS A 196 11.33 5.10 -4.97
N ASP A 197 10.17 5.68 -5.27
CA ASP A 197 9.22 5.13 -6.21
C ASP A 197 9.82 5.08 -7.62
N GLY A 198 9.58 3.94 -8.26
CA GLY A 198 9.76 3.74 -9.68
C GLY A 198 8.46 4.00 -10.42
N PHE A 199 8.52 4.03 -11.74
CA PHE A 199 7.31 4.10 -12.56
C PHE A 199 7.53 3.42 -13.91
N ILE A 200 6.41 2.97 -14.47
CA ILE A 200 6.31 2.54 -15.85
C ILE A 200 5.34 3.49 -16.53
N ALA A 201 5.84 4.24 -17.51
CA ALA A 201 5.02 5.05 -18.40
C ALA A 201 4.96 4.44 -19.80
N GLY A 202 3.76 4.38 -20.39
CA GLY A 202 3.55 3.90 -21.76
C GLY A 202 2.17 4.26 -22.29
N GLU A 203 1.91 3.99 -23.57
CA GLU A 203 0.62 4.29 -24.22
C GLU A 203 -0.27 3.04 -24.35
N LYS A 204 -1.59 3.22 -24.13
CA LYS A 204 -2.63 2.21 -24.45
C LYS A 204 -3.25 2.46 -25.81
N ASP A 205 -3.61 1.38 -26.49
CA ASP A 205 -4.57 1.42 -27.58
C ASP A 205 -5.98 1.73 -27.02
N THR A 206 -6.88 2.17 -27.89
CA THR A 206 -8.33 2.29 -27.69
C THR A 206 -9.00 1.06 -27.08
N ALA A 207 -8.40 -0.13 -27.22
CA ALA A 207 -8.84 -1.37 -26.59
C ALA A 207 -8.26 -1.62 -25.18
N GLY A 208 -7.42 -0.73 -24.66
CA GLY A 208 -6.82 -0.79 -23.33
C GLY A 208 -5.52 -1.62 -23.23
N TYR A 209 -5.02 -2.16 -24.34
CA TYR A 209 -3.77 -2.92 -24.40
C TYR A 209 -2.55 -1.99 -24.51
N TRP A 210 -1.45 -2.39 -23.87
CA TRP A 210 -0.16 -1.72 -23.99
C TRP A 210 0.33 -1.74 -25.44
N ILE A 211 0.82 -0.59 -25.95
CA ILE A 211 1.46 -0.48 -27.26
C ILE A 211 2.99 -0.50 -27.04
N PRO A 212 3.68 -1.64 -27.29
CA PRO A 212 5.11 -1.77 -27.00
C PRO A 212 6.01 -0.88 -27.87
N SER A 213 5.48 -0.37 -28.98
CA SER A 213 6.26 0.31 -30.03
C SER A 213 6.45 1.82 -29.83
N LEU A 214 5.74 2.46 -28.89
CA LEU A 214 5.71 3.93 -28.75
C LEU A 214 6.63 4.48 -27.65
N GLY A 215 7.58 3.68 -27.17
CA GLY A 215 8.53 4.07 -26.13
C GLY A 215 7.93 3.85 -24.75
N GLN A 216 8.64 3.06 -23.95
CA GLN A 216 8.30 2.80 -22.54
C GLN A 216 9.33 3.55 -21.71
N GLU A 217 8.88 4.47 -20.86
CA GLU A 217 9.75 5.04 -19.83
C GLU A 217 9.64 4.13 -18.62
N PHE A 218 10.69 3.34 -18.38
CA PHE A 218 10.80 2.46 -17.23
C PHE A 218 11.85 3.02 -16.29
N LYS A 219 11.42 3.42 -15.10
CA LYS A 219 12.30 3.75 -13.99
C LYS A 219 12.07 2.72 -12.88
N PRO A 220 13.04 1.86 -12.55
CA PRO A 220 12.88 0.92 -11.45
C PRO A 220 12.76 1.68 -10.12
N ALA A 221 12.06 1.07 -9.16
CA ALA A 221 12.05 1.55 -7.78
C ALA A 221 13.42 1.28 -7.11
N GLU A 222 13.78 2.13 -6.15
CA GLU A 222 14.96 1.95 -5.31
C GLU A 222 14.47 1.58 -3.90
N ASP A 223 14.82 0.38 -3.43
CA ASP A 223 14.47 -0.05 -2.08
C ASP A 223 15.12 0.83 -1.01
N GLY A 224 14.47 0.91 0.15
CA GLY A 224 14.98 1.62 1.32
C GLY A 224 16.19 0.95 1.94
N ALA A 225 16.98 1.74 2.66
CA ALA A 225 18.17 1.25 3.35
C ALA A 225 17.82 0.55 4.66
N ASP A 226 18.42 -0.62 4.90
CA ASP A 226 18.30 -1.32 6.17
C ASP A 226 19.05 -0.59 7.29
N LEU A 227 18.49 -0.61 8.50
CA LEU A 227 19.09 -0.03 9.70
C LEU A 227 19.55 -1.12 10.65
N VAL A 228 20.84 -1.12 10.98
CA VAL A 228 21.41 -1.99 12.01
C VAL A 228 21.73 -1.17 13.25
N LEU A 229 20.96 -1.40 14.32
CA LEU A 229 21.09 -0.66 15.57
C LEU A 229 22.19 -1.23 16.45
N THR A 230 22.65 -0.43 17.42
CA THR A 230 23.60 -0.87 18.45
C THR A 230 22.94 -1.60 19.62
N ILE A 231 21.61 -1.62 19.67
CA ILE A 231 20.81 -2.26 20.70
C ILE A 231 21.09 -3.77 20.68
N ASP A 232 21.29 -4.34 21.86
CA ASP A 232 21.44 -5.77 22.05
C ASP A 232 20.10 -6.36 22.52
N GLN A 233 19.62 -7.39 21.82
CA GLN A 233 18.33 -8.02 22.13
C GLN A 233 18.24 -8.54 23.57
N ASN A 234 19.30 -9.18 24.06
CA ASN A 234 19.31 -9.78 25.39
C ASN A 234 19.34 -8.71 26.48
N ILE A 235 20.09 -7.63 26.27
CA ILE A 235 20.15 -6.51 27.22
C ILE A 235 18.82 -5.74 27.19
N GLN A 236 18.25 -5.47 26.02
CA GLN A 236 16.96 -4.79 25.87
C GLN A 236 15.83 -5.56 26.58
N PHE A 237 15.71 -6.86 26.30
CA PHE A 237 14.70 -7.71 26.94
C PHE A 237 14.82 -7.70 28.47
N ARG A 238 16.04 -7.79 28.99
CA ARG A 238 16.28 -7.73 30.45
C ARG A 238 15.94 -6.37 31.04
N ALA A 239 16.31 -5.28 30.37
CA ALA A 239 15.99 -3.92 30.82
C ALA A 239 14.48 -3.70 30.89
N GLU A 240 13.74 -4.11 29.86
CA GLU A 240 12.28 -4.00 29.84
C GLU A 240 11.59 -4.86 30.89
N LYS A 241 12.08 -6.09 31.11
CA LYS A 241 11.56 -6.98 32.14
C LYS A 241 11.78 -6.40 33.54
N GLU A 242 13.01 -5.97 33.84
CA GLU A 242 13.35 -5.39 35.16
C GLU A 242 12.55 -4.11 35.41
N LEU A 243 12.40 -3.26 34.39
CA LEU A 243 11.61 -2.04 34.50
C LEU A 243 10.15 -2.34 34.85
N ASN A 244 9.54 -3.35 34.22
CA ASN A 244 8.18 -3.80 34.58
C ASN A 244 8.08 -4.25 36.04
N GLU A 245 9.00 -5.11 36.48
CA GLU A 245 9.01 -5.62 37.86
C GLU A 245 9.19 -4.48 38.88
N LEU A 246 9.99 -3.46 38.55
CA LEU A 246 10.15 -2.26 39.38
C LEU A 246 8.88 -1.41 39.43
N LEU A 247 8.22 -1.18 38.29
CA LEU A 247 6.97 -0.41 38.26
C LEU A 247 5.87 -1.10 39.09
N GLU A 248 5.72 -2.41 38.97
CA GLU A 248 4.77 -3.20 39.76
C GLU A 248 5.09 -3.14 41.25
N LYS A 249 6.36 -3.33 41.61
CA LYS A 249 6.81 -3.31 43.01
C LYS A 249 6.59 -1.97 43.70
N TRP A 250 6.90 -0.88 43.00
CA TRP A 250 6.84 0.48 43.56
C TRP A 250 5.54 1.21 43.24
N GLN A 251 4.63 0.59 42.49
CA GLN A 251 3.40 1.21 41.99
C GLN A 251 3.69 2.55 41.28
N ALA A 252 4.78 2.58 40.51
CA ALA A 252 5.21 3.77 39.78
C ALA A 252 4.41 3.96 38.48
N THR A 253 4.14 5.21 38.12
CA THR A 253 3.36 5.53 36.91
C THR A 253 4.13 5.31 35.61
N SER A 254 5.44 5.58 35.62
CA SER A 254 6.32 5.46 34.47
C SER A 254 7.77 5.25 34.92
N GLY A 255 8.64 4.84 34.00
CA GLY A 255 10.07 4.77 34.25
C GLY A 255 10.86 4.47 32.99
N ASP A 256 12.17 4.72 33.06
CA ASP A 256 13.10 4.59 31.94
C ASP A 256 14.39 3.89 32.39
N ILE A 257 14.96 3.05 31.51
CA ILE A 257 16.27 2.44 31.69
C ILE A 257 17.07 2.63 30.41
N ILE A 258 18.29 3.17 30.54
CA ILE A 258 19.25 3.28 29.45
C ILE A 258 20.53 2.55 29.85
N ALA A 259 20.98 1.63 29.00
CA ALA A 259 22.27 0.96 29.12
C ALA A 259 23.15 1.37 27.94
N MET A 260 24.36 1.88 28.23
CA MET A 260 25.31 2.32 27.20
C MET A 260 26.69 1.70 27.39
N ASN A 261 27.41 1.48 26.29
CA ASN A 261 28.82 1.16 26.32
C ASN A 261 29.63 2.46 26.49
N PRO A 262 30.30 2.68 27.64
CA PRO A 262 31.00 3.94 27.91
C PRO A 262 32.23 4.16 27.02
N LYS A 263 32.77 3.12 26.39
CA LYS A 263 33.96 3.25 25.52
C LYS A 263 33.61 3.75 24.12
N THR A 264 32.43 3.38 23.61
CA THR A 264 32.02 3.68 22.23
C THR A 264 30.84 4.64 22.15
N GLY A 265 30.14 4.89 23.26
CA GLY A 265 28.88 5.63 23.28
C GLY A 265 27.68 4.84 22.75
N ALA A 266 27.88 3.59 22.32
CA ALA A 266 26.81 2.75 21.77
C ALA A 266 25.73 2.48 22.83
N ILE A 267 24.46 2.74 22.48
CA ILE A 267 23.33 2.38 23.33
C ILE A 267 23.04 0.90 23.13
N LEU A 268 23.08 0.14 24.22
CA LEU A 268 22.85 -1.31 24.24
C LEU A 268 21.40 -1.65 24.60
N ALA A 269 20.74 -0.80 25.37
CA ALA A 269 19.30 -0.89 25.62
C ALA A 269 18.73 0.48 25.97
N MET A 270 17.47 0.72 25.57
CA MET A 270 16.68 1.88 25.95
C MET A 270 15.23 1.42 26.13
N ALA A 271 14.80 1.32 27.37
CA ALA A 271 13.48 0.84 27.76
C ALA A 271 12.71 1.98 28.43
N SER A 272 11.44 2.14 28.06
CA SER A 272 10.51 3.08 28.69
C SER A 272 9.17 2.39 28.94
N ARG A 273 8.50 2.78 30.04
CA ARG A 273 7.16 2.31 30.39
C ARG A 273 6.25 3.49 30.76
N PRO A 274 4.96 3.47 30.36
CA PRO A 274 4.26 2.39 29.66
C PRO A 274 4.73 2.20 28.20
N VAL A 275 4.58 0.99 27.67
CA VAL A 275 4.97 0.63 26.29
C VAL A 275 3.74 0.37 25.43
N PHE A 276 3.87 0.56 24.12
CA PHE A 276 2.84 0.22 23.14
C PHE A 276 3.33 -0.91 22.22
N ASN A 277 2.40 -1.60 21.56
CA ASN A 277 2.72 -2.56 20.50
C ASN A 277 2.65 -1.84 19.15
N PRO A 278 3.74 -1.73 18.38
CA PRO A 278 3.71 -1.08 17.06
C PRO A 278 2.84 -1.76 16.00
N ASN A 279 2.40 -3.01 16.24
CA ASN A 279 1.48 -3.73 15.36
C ASN A 279 0.00 -3.33 15.55
N GLU A 280 -0.32 -2.67 16.67
CA GLU A 280 -1.67 -2.20 17.05
C GLU A 280 -1.91 -0.75 16.59
#